data_AF-A0A2T6ZVM4-F1
#
_entry.id   AF-A0A2T6ZVM4-F1
#
_cell.length_a   1.000
_cell.length_b   1.000
_cell.length_c   1.000
_cell.angle_alpha   90.00
_cell.angle_beta   90.00
_cell.angle_gamma   90.00
#
_symmetry.space_group_name_H-M   'P 1'
#
loop_
_entity.id
_entity.type
_entity.pdbx_description
1 polymer ?
#
loop_
_entity_poly.entity_id
_entity_poly.type
_entity_poly.pdbx_seq_one_letter_code
_entity_poly.pdbx_strand_id
1 'polypeptide(L)' 'RLMKSRIGKLHSRPQKNQDIITAIHDVWNAITEYELGQILDSMIARVDAVLTANSRYTKY' A
#
# COMPACT_ATOMS: atom_id res chain seq x y z
N ARG A 1 -5.09 0.18 1.09
CA ARG A 1 -5.59 -1.14 0.61
C ARG A 1 -4.48 -2.09 0.17
N LEU A 2 -3.31 -1.61 -0.28
CA LEU A 2 -2.18 -2.41 -0.79
C LEU A 2 -1.73 -3.55 0.15
N MET A 3 -1.34 -3.22 1.39
CA MET A 3 -0.85 -4.20 2.38
C MET A 3 -1.88 -5.29 2.70
N LYS A 4 -3.12 -4.89 3.00
CA LYS A 4 -4.23 -5.82 3.25
C LYS A 4 -4.52 -6.73 2.05
N SER A 5 -4.40 -6.21 0.83
CA SER A 5 -4.59 -7.00 -0.39
C SER A 5 -3.48 -8.03 -0.58
N ARG A 6 -2.22 -7.72 -0.24
CA ARG A 6 -1.09 -8.65 -0.37
C ARG A 6 -1.17 -9.77 0.65
N ILE A 7 -1.45 -9.42 1.91
CA ILE A 7 -1.67 -10.41 2.97
C ILE A 7 -2.86 -11.32 2.61
N GLY A 8 -3.93 -10.77 2.07
CA GLY A 8 -5.10 -11.54 1.63
C GLY A 8 -4.85 -12.47 0.43
N LYS A 9 -3.74 -12.31 -0.30
CA LYS A 9 -3.35 -13.14 -1.46
C LYS A 9 -2.31 -14.21 -1.10
N LEU A 10 -1.82 -14.25 0.14
CA LEU A 10 -0.86 -15.27 0.57
C LEU A 10 -1.48 -16.67 0.42
N HIS A 11 -0.77 -17.55 -0.28
CA HIS A 11 -1.25 -18.90 -0.61
C HIS A 11 -1.55 -19.75 0.63
N SER A 12 -0.77 -19.57 1.69
CA SER A 12 -1.05 -20.11 3.01
C SER A 12 -1.62 -19.01 3.90
N ARG A 13 -2.89 -19.15 4.28
CA ARG A 13 -3.47 -18.26 5.29
C ARG A 13 -2.75 -18.51 6.62
N PRO A 14 -2.11 -17.50 7.22
CA PRO A 14 -1.34 -17.71 8.43
C PRO A 14 -2.27 -18.20 9.55
N GLN A 15 -1.93 -19.33 10.17
CA GLN A 15 -2.81 -20.00 11.14
C GLN A 15 -2.56 -19.55 12.58
N LYS A 16 -1.36 -19.07 12.87
CA LYS A 16 -0.97 -18.54 14.18
C LYS A 16 -0.72 -17.04 14.08
N ASN A 17 -0.91 -16.34 15.19
CA ASN A 17 -0.63 -14.90 15.28
C ASN A 17 0.81 -14.57 14.85
N GLN A 18 1.78 -15.43 15.16
CA GLN A 18 3.17 -15.24 14.77
C GLN A 18 3.37 -15.27 13.25
N ASP A 19 2.64 -16.13 12.54
CA ASP A 19 2.70 -16.22 11.08
C ASP A 19 2.09 -14.96 10.44
N ILE A 20 1.02 -14.41 11.05
CA ILE A 20 0.41 -13.15 10.61
C ILE A 20 1.39 -12.00 10.77
N ILE A 21 2.07 -11.91 11.92
CA ILE A 21 3.06 -10.85 12.19
C ILE A 21 4.21 -10.93 11.19
N THR A 22 4.71 -12.14 10.92
CA THR A 22 5.79 -12.36 9.93
C THR A 22 5.35 -11.92 8.54
N ALA A 23 4.16 -12.34 8.11
CA ALA A 23 3.58 -11.93 6.82
C ALA A 23 3.38 -10.41 6.69
N ILE A 24 3.00 -9.73 7.78
CA ILE A 24 2.89 -8.27 7.84
C ILE A 24 4.25 -7.62 7.60
N HIS A 25 5.29 -8.07 8.29
CA HIS A 25 6.64 -7.53 8.16
C HIS A 25 7.22 -7.77 6.76
N ASP A 26 7.07 -8.97 6.21
CA ASP A 26 7.59 -9.29 4.87
C ASP A 26 6.93 -8.41 3.79
N VAL A 27 5.60 -8.27 3.85
CA VAL A 27 4.86 -7.40 2.94
C VAL A 27 5.24 -5.94 3.12
N TRP A 28 5.44 -5.48 4.37
CA TRP A 28 5.87 -4.12 4.66
C TRP A 28 7.25 -3.84 4.06
N ASN A 29 8.23 -4.71 4.29
CA ASN A 29 9.59 -4.57 3.77
C ASN A 29 9.59 -4.49 2.24
N ALA A 30 8.83 -5.37 1.57
CA ALA A 30 8.71 -5.34 0.11
C ALA A 30 8.12 -4.01 -0.40
N ILE A 31 7.14 -3.44 0.30
CA ILE A 31 6.58 -2.14 -0.08
C ILE A 31 7.62 -1.03 0.13
N THR A 32 8.32 -1.03 1.28
CA THR A 32 9.27 0.03 1.60
C THR A 32 10.52 0.02 0.73
N GLU A 33 11.02 -1.15 0.36
CA GLU A 33 12.25 -1.29 -0.44
C GLU A 33 12.04 -0.97 -1.92
N TYR A 34 10.90 -1.37 -2.50
CA TYR A 34 10.73 -1.35 -3.96
C TYR A 34 9.66 -0.37 -4.47
N GLU A 35 8.66 -0.04 -3.65
CA GLU A 35 7.45 0.66 -4.11
C GLU A 35 7.25 2.01 -3.44
N LEU A 36 7.90 2.27 -2.30
CA LEU A 36 7.74 3.53 -1.57
C LEU A 36 8.14 4.74 -2.41
N GLY A 37 9.26 4.66 -3.15
CA GLY A 37 9.69 5.72 -4.06
C GLY A 37 8.60 6.05 -5.09
N GLN A 38 8.07 5.03 -5.78
CA GLN A 38 7.02 5.20 -6.78
C GLN A 38 5.73 5.80 -6.19
N ILE A 39 5.37 5.40 -4.96
CA ILE A 39 4.23 5.97 -4.23
C ILE A 39 4.49 7.46 -3.97
N LEU A 40 5.68 7.83 -3.50
CA LEU A 40 6.04 9.22 -3.24
C LEU A 40 6.07 10.05 -4.53
N ASP A 41 6.63 9.52 -5.61
CA ASP A 41 6.67 10.19 -6.92
C ASP A 41 5.26 10.49 -7.43
N SER A 42 4.29 9.60 -7.16
CA SER A 42 2.89 9.83 -7.54
C SER A 42 2.19 10.93 -6.73
N MET A 43 2.74 11.39 -5.60
CA MET A 43 2.06 12.37 -4.73
C MET A 43 1.84 13.72 -5.42
N ILE A 44 2.77 14.16 -6.27
CA ILE A 44 2.63 15.40 -7.03
C ILE A 44 1.37 15.33 -7.91
N ALA A 45 1.19 14.23 -8.65
CA ALA A 45 0.02 14.03 -9.49
C ALA A 45 -1.30 13.94 -8.69
N ARG A 46 -1.25 13.50 -7.42
CA ARG A 46 -2.41 13.50 -6.52
C ARG A 46 -2.78 14.92 -6.08
N VAL A 47 -1.78 15.73 -5.73
CA VAL A 47 -1.97 17.14 -5.38
C VAL A 47 -2.58 17.90 -6.55
N ASP A 48 -2.04 17.75 -7.75
CA ASP A 48 -2.57 18.38 -8.96
C ASP A 48 -4.03 17.98 -9.23
N ALA A 49 -4.37 16.71 -9.03
CA ALA A 49 -5.73 16.22 -9.17
C ALA A 49 -6.69 16.86 -8.15
N VAL A 50 -6.25 17.05 -6.90
CA VAL A 50 -7.05 17.70 -5.85
C VAL A 50 -7.25 19.17 -6.16
N LEU A 51 -6.19 19.87 -6.60
CA LEU A 51 -6.28 21.28 -7.00
C LEU A 51 -7.25 21.45 -8.18
N THR A 52 -7.13 20.60 -9.21
CA THR A 52 -8.02 20.61 -10.38
C THR A 52 -9.47 20.31 -9.99
N ALA A 53 -9.69 19.46 -8.99
CA ALA A 53 -11.01 19.11 -8.50
C ALA A 53 -11.60 20.15 -7.52
N ASN A 54 -10.96 21.29 -7.29
CA ASN A 54 -11.33 22.26 -6.26
C ASN A 54 -11.49 21.60 -4.87
N SER A 55 -10.48 20.81 -4.49
CA SER A 55 -10.44 20.08 -3.21
C SER A 55 -11.51 19.00 -3.03
N ARG A 56 -12.20 18.58 -4.11
CA ARG A 56 -13.13 17.44 -4.08
C ARG A 56 -12.40 16.11 -4.21
N TYR A 57 -13.13 15.02 -3.93
CA TYR A 57 -12.62 13.66 -4.09
C TYR A 57 -12.08 13.40 -5.49
N THR A 58 -10.95 12.68 -5.56
CA THR A 58 -10.28 12.30 -6.80
C THR A 58 -10.22 10.78 -6.94
N LYS A 59 -9.71 10.28 -8.07
CA LYS A 59 -9.55 8.84 -8.34
C LYS A 59 -8.54 8.11 -7.42
N TYR A 60 -7.78 8.85 -6.62
CA TYR A 60 -6.68 8.36 -5.77
C TYR A 60 -7.08 8.15 -4.31
#